data_AF-A0A523HN55-F1
#
_entry.id   AF-A0A523HN55-F1
#
_cell.length_a   1.000
_cell.length_b   1.000
_cell.length_c   1.000
_cell.angle_alpha   90.00
_cell.angle_beta   90.00
_cell.angle_gamma   90.00
#
_symmetry.space_group_name_H-M   'P 1'
#
loop_
_entity.id
_entity.type
_entity.pdbx_description
1 polymer ?
#
loop_
_entity_poly.entity_id
_entity_poly.type
_entity_poly.pdbx_seq_one_letter_code
_entity_poly.pdbx_strand_id
1 'polypeptide(L)' 'MTESKIKRLGIVTGGGDCPGLNAVIRAVAKSAMDEFGASVVGIQDGFEG' A
#
# COMPACT_ATOMS: atom_id res chain seq x y z
N MET A 1 16.64 -10.68 8.70
CA MET A 1 15.60 -9.72 8.26
C MET A 1 16.19 -8.34 8.45
N THR A 2 16.41 -7.62 7.35
CA THR A 2 17.00 -6.28 7.39
C THR A 2 15.99 -5.32 8.01
N GLU A 3 16.37 -4.60 9.06
CA GLU A 3 15.45 -3.68 9.73
C GLU A 3 15.09 -2.54 8.75
N SER A 4 13.86 -2.57 8.22
CA SER A 4 13.40 -1.53 7.30
C SER A 4 13.14 -0.24 8.07
N LYS A 5 13.72 0.87 7.61
CA LYS A 5 13.45 2.20 8.18
C LYS A 5 11.96 2.59 8.08
N ILE A 6 11.23 2.02 7.12
CA ILE A 6 9.80 2.30 6.93
C ILE A 6 9.00 1.34 7.80
N LYS A 7 8.39 1.87 8.87
CA LYS A 7 7.54 1.09 9.80
C LYS A 7 6.06 1.09 9.41
N ARG A 8 5.62 2.07 8.61
CA ARG A 8 4.21 2.25 8.23
C ARG A 8 4.09 2.83 6.82
N LEU A 9 3.19 2.26 6.02
CA LEU A 9 2.91 2.63 4.65
C LEU A 9 1.43 2.95 4.48
N GLY A 10 1.10 4.11 3.92
CA GLY A 10 -0.25 4.47 3.48
C GLY A 10 -0.39 4.27 1.97
N ILE A 11 -1.50 3.69 1.52
CA ILE A 11 -1.83 3.53 0.10
C ILE A 11 -3.11 4.32 -0.17
N VAL A 12 -3.05 5.29 -1.08
CA VAL A 12 -4.20 6.04 -1.59
C VAL A 12 -4.24 5.90 -3.11
N THR A 13 -5.44 5.73 -3.65
CA THR A 13 -5.69 5.74 -5.10
C THR A 13 -6.43 7.01 -5.46
N GLY A 14 -5.84 7.84 -6.33
CA GLY A 14 -6.51 9.02 -6.87
C GLY A 14 -6.89 8.81 -8.34
N GLY A 15 -7.97 9.44 -8.77
CA GLY A 15 -8.46 9.35 -10.15
C GLY A 15 -9.50 8.25 -10.35
N GLY A 16 -9.75 7.89 -11.61
CA GLY A 16 -10.71 6.85 -11.98
C GLY A 16 -10.14 5.43 -11.86
N ASP A 17 -11.03 4.45 -11.87
CA ASP A 17 -10.65 3.04 -11.81
C ASP A 17 -9.97 2.58 -13.12
N CYS A 18 -8.97 1.71 -12.99
CA CYS A 18 -8.26 1.15 -14.12
C CYS A 18 -7.94 -0.33 -13.89
N PRO A 19 -7.97 -1.17 -14.95
CA PRO A 19 -7.55 -2.55 -14.85
C PRO A 19 -6.12 -2.65 -14.30
N GLY A 20 -5.94 -3.37 -13.20
CA GLY A 20 -4.64 -3.59 -12.56
C GLY A 20 -4.40 -2.78 -11.29
N LEU A 21 -5.24 -1.80 -10.96
CA LEU A 21 -5.09 -1.02 -9.72
C LEU A 21 -5.04 -1.92 -8.48
N ASN A 22 -5.99 -2.85 -8.36
CA ASN A 22 -6.02 -3.82 -7.27
C ASN A 22 -4.79 -4.74 -7.24
N ALA A 23 -4.21 -5.06 -8.40
CA ALA A 23 -3.00 -5.87 -8.47
C ALA A 23 -1.78 -5.11 -7.94
N VAL A 24 -1.66 -3.81 -8.25
CA VAL A 24 -0.60 -2.94 -7.73
C VAL A 24 -0.74 -2.76 -6.22
N ILE A 25 -1.94 -2.46 -5.73
CA ILE A 25 -2.21 -2.35 -4.28
C ILE A 25 -1.78 -3.63 -3.57
N ARG A 26 -2.17 -4.80 -4.11
CA ARG A 26 -1.80 -6.09 -3.53
C ARG A 26 -0.30 -6.34 -3.53
N ALA A 27 0.38 -6.04 -4.64
CA ALA A 27 1.83 -6.26 -4.76
C ALA A 27 2.60 -5.41 -3.74
N VAL A 28 2.27 -4.11 -3.66
CA VAL A 28 2.90 -3.18 -2.72
C VAL A 28 2.62 -3.59 -1.27
N ALA A 29 1.35 -3.87 -0.94
CA ALA A 29 0.97 -4.23 0.42
C ALA A 29 1.64 -5.54 0.87
N LYS A 30 1.65 -6.57 0.02
CA LYS A 30 2.24 -7.87 0.35
C LYS A 30 3.75 -7.78 0.53
N SER A 31 4.47 -7.13 -0.38
CA SER A 31 5.92 -6.95 -0.19
C SER A 31 6.21 -6.14 1.08
N ALA A 32 5.48 -5.04 1.34
CA ALA A 32 5.67 -4.24 2.55
C ALA A 32 5.49 -5.06 3.84
N MET A 33 4.45 -5.90 3.91
CA MET A 33 4.18 -6.73 5.07
C MET A 33 5.14 -7.91 5.20
N ASP A 34 5.33 -8.66 4.11
CA ASP A 34 6.00 -9.97 4.14
C ASP A 34 7.54 -9.83 4.10
N GLU A 35 8.06 -8.87 3.32
CA GLU A 35 9.51 -8.72 3.10
C GLU A 35 10.13 -7.64 4.01
N PHE A 36 9.37 -6.57 4.30
CA PHE A 36 9.87 -5.42 5.04
C PHE A 36 9.31 -5.32 6.47
N GLY A 37 8.35 -6.16 6.86
CA GLY A 37 7.72 -6.13 8.18
C GLY A 37 7.00 -4.82 8.50
N ALA A 38 6.60 -4.07 7.47
CA ALA A 38 5.92 -2.79 7.61
C ALA A 38 4.41 -2.98 7.79
N SER A 39 3.79 -2.11 8.59
CA SER A 39 2.33 -2.02 8.68
C SER A 39 1.77 -1.23 7.50
N VAL A 40 0.63 -1.67 6.94
CA VAL A 40 0.01 -1.05 5.76
C VAL A 40 -1.39 -0.53 6.11
N VAL A 41 -1.73 0.67 5.64
CA VAL A 41 -3.05 1.30 5.78
C VAL A 41 -3.55 1.69 4.39
N GLY A 42 -4.74 1.24 4.02
CA GLY A 42 -5.45 1.76 2.84
C GLY A 42 -6.26 3.00 3.21
N ILE A 43 -6.17 4.04 2.40
CA ILE A 43 -6.97 5.27 2.52
C ILE A 43 -8.16 5.12 1.57
N GLN A 44 -9.37 5.17 2.14
CA GLN A 44 -10.62 5.08 1.39
C GLN A 44 -10.98 6.45 0.79
N ASP A 45 -11.86 6.45 -0.21
CA ASP A 45 -12.40 7.66 -0.86
C ASP A 45 -11.32 8.66 -1.36
N GLY A 46 -10.15 8.14 -1.72
CA GLY A 46 -9.06 8.91 -2.32
C GLY A 46 -8.50 9.95 -1.34
N PHE A 47 -8.46 11.22 -1.76
CA PHE A 47 -7.93 12.30 -0.92
C PHE A 47 -8.96 12.88 0.05
N GLU A 48 -10.24 12.48 -0.05
CA GLU A 48 -11.28 12.88 0.90
C GLU A 48 -11.09 12.20 2.26
N GLY A 49 -10.61 10.94 2.25
CA GLY A 49 -10.22 10.15 3.42
C GLY A 49 -11.39 9.53 4.17
#